data_AF-A0A2V7TFX5-F1
#
_entry.id   AF-A0A2V7TFX5-F1
#
_cell.length_a   1.000
_cell.length_b   1.000
_cell.length_c   1.000
_cell.angle_alpha   90.00
_cell.angle_beta   90.00
_cell.angle_gamma   90.00
#
_symmetry.space_group_name_H-M   'P 1'
#
loop_
_entity.id
_entity.type
_entity.pdbx_description
1 polymer ?
#
loop_
_entity_poly.entity_id
_entity_poly.type
_entity_poly.pdbx_seq_one_letter_code
_entity_poly.pdbx_strand_id
1 'polypeptide(L)'
;MVIVQVVEMAFALVLGGLIVHWAVERQRLRRFVQSFGVLPADPRRLALEVAGRLFTRPHGGSDPPYLLKALGPLGATPSALIDRGGCCSGTSRLYILCLSQLEIRAHQITLYHRTGLARHCLVEVRLPDGPLIADPFYGLYYTDETGRPIDLDRLQSGATPRFASLPHSDRTAYPPHEYYDFVFTLSKTANWTMSWCRRQAYRFLIAVTRGGIDRLRLPVIFEWPQVLLGTILTITIGAMQVLVWVLR
;
A
#
# COMPACT_ATOMS: atom_id res chain seq x y z
N MET A 1 5.83 -33.45 -25.29
CA MET A 1 5.26 -32.30 -26.02
C MET A 1 3.87 -31.92 -25.51
N VAL A 2 2.93 -32.88 -25.41
CA VAL A 2 1.54 -32.65 -24.95
C VAL A 2 1.43 -32.01 -23.56
N ILE A 3 2.23 -32.45 -22.57
CA ILE A 3 2.16 -31.92 -21.19
C ILE A 3 2.53 -30.43 -21.12
N VAL A 4 3.51 -29.97 -21.91
CA VAL A 4 3.96 -28.57 -21.92
C VAL A 4 2.85 -27.66 -22.47
N GLN A 5 2.20 -28.08 -23.56
CA GLN A 5 1.10 -27.33 -24.17
C GLN A 5 -0.11 -27.19 -23.22
N VAL A 6 -0.43 -28.24 -22.45
CA VAL A 6 -1.50 -28.19 -21.46
C VAL A 6 -1.18 -27.20 -20.33
N VAL A 7 0.06 -27.18 -19.84
CA VAL A 7 0.50 -26.24 -18.80
C VAL A 7 0.47 -24.79 -19.31
N GLU A 8 0.93 -24.54 -20.53
CA GLU A 8 0.90 -23.21 -21.15
C GLU A 8 -0.52 -22.71 -21.34
N MET A 9 -1.43 -23.56 -21.82
CA MET A 9 -2.84 -23.22 -21.98
C MET A 9 -3.51 -22.91 -20.63
N ALA A 10 -3.27 -23.74 -19.61
CA ALA A 10 -3.79 -23.50 -18.26
C ALA A 10 -3.28 -22.15 -17.70
N PHE A 11 -2.01 -21.85 -17.89
CA PHE A 11 -1.43 -20.57 -17.47
C PHE A 11 -2.06 -19.38 -18.20
N ALA A 12 -2.21 -19.46 -19.53
CA ALA A 12 -2.85 -18.41 -20.32
C ALA A 12 -4.28 -18.13 -19.83
N LEU A 13 -5.04 -19.18 -19.50
CA LEU A 13 -6.39 -19.05 -18.94
C LEU A 13 -6.37 -18.37 -17.56
N VAL A 14 -5.42 -18.74 -16.69
CA VAL A 14 -5.28 -18.09 -15.36
C VAL A 14 -4.92 -16.61 -15.52
N LEU A 15 -3.94 -16.27 -16.36
CA LEU A 15 -3.58 -14.88 -16.62
C LEU A 15 -4.75 -14.09 -17.20
N GLY A 16 -5.47 -14.66 -18.18
CA GLY A 16 -6.67 -14.05 -18.75
C GLY A 16 -7.71 -13.76 -17.66
N GLY A 17 -7.98 -14.73 -16.79
CA GLY A 17 -8.87 -14.54 -15.64
C GLY A 17 -8.43 -13.43 -14.68
N LEU A 18 -7.13 -13.33 -14.38
CA LEU A 18 -6.57 -12.27 -13.52
C LEU A 18 -6.71 -10.88 -14.17
N ILE A 19 -6.51 -10.77 -15.49
CA ILE A 19 -6.68 -9.52 -16.24
C ILE A 19 -8.14 -9.08 -16.20
N VAL A 20 -9.09 -9.99 -16.47
CA VAL A 20 -10.52 -9.69 -16.40
C VAL A 20 -10.91 -9.27 -14.98
N HIS A 21 -10.45 -10.00 -13.95
CA HIS A 21 -10.72 -9.64 -12.56
C HIS A 21 -10.17 -8.26 -12.20
N TRP A 22 -8.95 -7.93 -12.63
CA TRP A 22 -8.35 -6.61 -12.41
C TRP A 22 -9.18 -5.51 -13.08
N ALA A 23 -9.64 -5.72 -14.32
CA ALA A 23 -10.48 -4.76 -15.03
C ALA A 23 -11.82 -4.51 -14.30
N VAL A 24 -12.45 -5.57 -13.78
CA VAL A 24 -13.68 -5.48 -12.99
C VAL A 24 -13.45 -4.70 -11.70
N GLU A 25 -12.41 -5.03 -10.93
CA GLU A 25 -12.09 -4.33 -9.67
C GLU A 25 -11.71 -2.87 -9.91
N ARG A 26 -11.01 -2.56 -11.01
CA ARG A 26 -10.71 -1.18 -11.42
C ARG A 26 -11.98 -0.39 -11.71
N GLN A 27 -12.96 -1.00 -12.39
CA GLN A 27 -14.24 -0.33 -12.66
C GLN A 27 -15.05 -0.12 -11.38
N ARG A 28 -15.03 -1.06 -10.44
CA ARG A 28 -15.68 -0.92 -9.13
C ARG A 28 -15.04 0.20 -8.31
N LEU A 29 -13.71 0.26 -8.27
CA LEU A 29 -12.97 1.33 -7.62
C LEU A 29 -13.30 2.70 -8.23
N ARG A 30 -13.39 2.81 -9.56
CA ARG A 30 -13.81 4.06 -10.22
C ARG A 30 -15.19 4.51 -9.79
N ARG A 31 -16.17 3.61 -9.77
CA ARG A 31 -17.53 3.92 -9.28
C ARG A 31 -17.51 4.33 -7.81
N PHE A 32 -16.69 3.69 -6.99
CA PHE A 32 -16.50 4.06 -5.60
C PHE A 32 -15.95 5.48 -5.44
N VAL A 33 -14.90 5.85 -6.18
CA VAL A 33 -14.37 7.22 -6.17
C VAL A 33 -15.41 8.22 -6.68
N GLN A 34 -16.15 7.90 -7.75
CA GLN A 34 -17.25 8.73 -8.26
C GLN A 34 -18.39 8.90 -7.24
N SER A 35 -18.63 7.90 -6.39
CA SER A 35 -19.64 7.98 -5.32
C SER A 35 -19.33 9.03 -4.27
N PHE A 36 -18.10 9.57 -4.24
CA PHE A 36 -17.77 10.71 -3.40
C PHE A 36 -18.44 12.03 -3.88
N GLY A 37 -19.02 12.07 -5.07
CA GLY A 37 -19.68 13.26 -5.57
C GLY A 37 -18.69 14.40 -5.85
N VAL A 38 -19.06 15.63 -5.48
CA VAL A 38 -18.20 16.80 -5.73
C VAL A 38 -16.99 16.75 -4.81
N LEU A 39 -15.81 16.71 -5.43
CA LEU A 39 -14.53 16.75 -4.73
C LEU A 39 -13.84 18.10 -4.96
N PRO A 40 -12.99 18.57 -4.01
CA PRO A 40 -12.24 19.81 -4.18
C PRO A 40 -11.33 19.77 -5.42
N ALA A 41 -11.21 20.92 -6.11
CA ALA A 41 -10.29 21.05 -7.24
C ALA A 41 -8.81 21.14 -6.81
N ASP A 42 -8.56 21.68 -5.61
CA ASP A 42 -7.21 21.76 -5.03
C ASP A 42 -6.67 20.35 -4.71
N PRO A 43 -5.54 19.89 -5.27
CA PRO A 43 -5.04 18.53 -5.10
C PRO A 43 -4.78 18.13 -3.65
N ARG A 44 -4.36 19.09 -2.81
CA ARG A 44 -4.10 18.86 -1.39
C ARG A 44 -5.41 18.60 -0.65
N ARG A 45 -6.39 19.50 -0.78
CA ARG A 45 -7.72 19.32 -0.19
C ARG A 45 -8.40 18.06 -0.73
N LEU A 46 -8.25 17.77 -2.02
CA LEU A 46 -8.75 16.55 -2.65
C LEU A 46 -8.20 15.29 -1.97
N ALA A 47 -6.88 15.20 -1.78
CA ALA A 47 -6.24 14.07 -1.13
C ALA A 47 -6.72 13.89 0.32
N LEU A 48 -6.73 14.98 1.10
CA LEU A 48 -7.20 14.95 2.48
C LEU A 48 -8.69 14.58 2.59
N GLU A 49 -9.53 15.08 1.69
CA GLU A 49 -10.95 14.76 1.62
C GLU A 49 -11.19 13.27 1.33
N VAL A 50 -10.43 12.69 0.39
CA VAL A 50 -10.48 11.24 0.11
C VAL A 50 -10.05 10.44 1.34
N ALA A 51 -8.95 10.83 2.00
CA ALA A 51 -8.48 10.16 3.21
C ALA A 51 -9.53 10.23 4.33
N GLY A 52 -10.15 11.39 4.54
CA GLY A 52 -11.20 11.62 5.53
C GLY A 52 -12.45 10.78 5.27
N ARG A 53 -12.87 10.64 4.02
CA ARG A 53 -13.99 9.76 3.65
C ARG A 53 -13.67 8.30 3.88
N LEU A 54 -12.43 7.87 3.61
CA LEU A 54 -11.99 6.51 3.94
C LEU A 54 -11.95 6.25 5.45
N PHE A 55 -11.57 7.26 6.24
CA PHE A 55 -11.59 7.16 7.70
C PHE A 55 -13.00 6.86 8.25
N THR A 56 -14.06 7.40 7.65
CA THR A 56 -15.45 7.12 8.07
C THR A 56 -15.97 5.72 7.69
N ARG A 57 -15.21 4.93 6.95
CA ARG A 57 -15.60 3.57 6.53
C ARG A 57 -15.29 2.55 7.62
N PRO A 58 -15.90 1.35 7.56
CA PRO A 58 -15.57 0.27 8.48
C PRO A 58 -14.07 -0.06 8.43
N HIS A 59 -13.47 -0.18 9.60
CA HIS A 59 -12.09 -0.67 9.79
C HIS A 59 -12.11 -2.04 10.44
N GLY A 60 -11.10 -2.86 10.17
CA GLY A 60 -10.97 -4.22 10.71
C GLY A 60 -9.59 -4.49 11.29
N GLY A 61 -9.49 -5.50 12.16
CA GLY A 61 -8.20 -5.95 12.70
C GLY A 61 -7.31 -6.66 11.67
N SER A 62 -7.88 -7.13 10.56
CA SER A 62 -7.17 -7.83 9.49
C SER A 62 -7.82 -7.58 8.13
N ASP A 63 -7.01 -7.60 7.08
CA ASP A 63 -7.52 -7.56 5.71
C ASP A 63 -8.30 -8.83 5.35
N PRO A 64 -9.40 -8.72 4.58
CA PRO A 64 -10.02 -9.87 3.93
C PRO A 64 -9.02 -10.60 3.03
N PRO A 65 -9.07 -11.95 2.94
CA PRO A 65 -8.23 -12.66 1.98
C PRO A 65 -8.65 -12.34 0.55
N TYR A 66 -7.68 -12.29 -0.38
CA TYR A 66 -7.94 -12.08 -1.81
C TYR A 66 -8.86 -13.15 -2.42
N LEU A 67 -8.50 -14.43 -2.26
CA LEU A 67 -9.29 -15.59 -2.73
C LEU A 67 -9.28 -16.69 -1.67
N LEU A 68 -8.09 -17.04 -1.18
CA LEU A 68 -7.86 -18.06 -0.16
C LEU A 68 -6.91 -17.49 0.89
N LYS A 69 -6.96 -18.02 2.12
CA LYS A 69 -6.07 -17.57 3.22
C LYS A 69 -4.58 -17.69 2.88
N ALA A 70 -4.19 -18.70 2.11
CA ALA A 70 -2.81 -18.90 1.66
C ALA A 70 -2.28 -17.75 0.78
N LEU A 71 -3.18 -17.02 0.12
CA LEU A 71 -2.86 -15.83 -0.69
C LEU A 71 -2.94 -14.52 0.11
N GLY A 72 -3.12 -14.59 1.43
CA GLY A 72 -3.13 -13.43 2.33
C GLY A 72 -1.98 -12.44 2.12
N PRO A 73 -0.72 -12.87 1.85
CA PRO A 73 0.38 -11.94 1.60
C PRO A 73 0.21 -11.03 0.37
N LEU A 74 -0.68 -11.35 -0.57
CA LEU A 74 -1.02 -10.48 -1.70
C LEU A 74 -1.87 -9.27 -1.26
N GLY A 75 -2.56 -9.40 -0.12
CA GLY A 75 -3.54 -8.45 0.42
C GLY A 75 -4.89 -8.44 -0.30
N ALA A 76 -5.84 -7.70 0.25
CA ALA A 76 -7.23 -7.69 -0.21
C ALA A 76 -7.44 -6.98 -1.56
N THR A 77 -8.55 -7.28 -2.23
CA THR A 77 -9.01 -6.45 -3.36
C THR A 77 -9.60 -5.13 -2.86
N PRO A 78 -9.65 -4.08 -3.71
CA PRO A 78 -10.32 -2.83 -3.35
C PRO A 78 -11.78 -3.04 -2.96
N SER A 79 -12.54 -3.85 -3.70
CA SER A 79 -13.96 -4.07 -3.36
C SER A 79 -14.12 -4.77 -2.01
N ALA A 80 -13.25 -5.75 -1.69
CA ALA A 80 -13.30 -6.40 -0.39
C ALA A 80 -13.02 -5.42 0.76
N LEU A 81 -12.08 -4.48 0.57
CA LEU A 81 -11.78 -3.42 1.55
C LEU A 81 -12.92 -2.41 1.66
N ILE A 82 -13.55 -2.03 0.55
CA ILE A 82 -14.72 -1.13 0.53
C ILE A 82 -15.89 -1.75 1.30
N ASP A 83 -16.17 -3.04 1.09
CA ASP A 83 -17.35 -3.71 1.63
C ASP A 83 -17.16 -4.17 3.08
N ARG A 84 -15.95 -4.59 3.46
CA ARG A 84 -15.69 -5.27 4.74
C ARG A 84 -14.69 -4.55 5.63
N GLY A 85 -14.06 -3.48 5.14
CA GLY A 85 -12.93 -2.85 5.81
C GLY A 85 -11.65 -3.68 5.72
N GLY A 86 -10.60 -3.17 6.35
CA GLY A 86 -9.31 -3.84 6.46
C GLY A 86 -8.48 -3.24 7.59
N CYS A 87 -7.25 -3.72 7.75
CA CYS A 87 -6.31 -3.13 8.69
C CYS A 87 -5.70 -1.83 8.13
N CYS A 88 -4.74 -1.24 8.85
CA CYS A 88 -4.08 -0.01 8.42
C CYS A 88 -3.39 -0.14 7.06
N SER A 89 -2.80 -1.30 6.74
CA SER A 89 -2.16 -1.53 5.43
C SER A 89 -3.19 -1.64 4.31
N GLY A 90 -4.28 -2.39 4.50
CA GLY A 90 -5.36 -2.49 3.52
C GLY A 90 -6.01 -1.13 3.25
N THR A 91 -6.29 -0.36 4.30
CA THR A 91 -6.87 0.99 4.17
C THR A 91 -5.93 1.95 3.45
N SER A 92 -4.63 1.92 3.77
CA SER A 92 -3.59 2.69 3.07
C SER A 92 -3.52 2.33 1.58
N ARG A 93 -3.59 1.04 1.25
CA ARG A 93 -3.64 0.56 -0.12
C ARG A 93 -4.88 1.05 -0.87
N LEU A 94 -6.06 0.92 -0.26
CA LEU A 94 -7.29 1.43 -0.86
C LEU A 94 -7.18 2.94 -1.13
N TYR A 95 -6.58 3.69 -0.21
CA TYR A 95 -6.35 5.11 -0.38
C TYR A 95 -5.42 5.43 -1.56
N ILE A 96 -4.27 4.75 -1.67
CA ILE A 96 -3.34 4.87 -2.81
C ILE A 96 -4.07 4.59 -4.14
N LEU A 97 -4.89 3.54 -4.15
CA LEU A 97 -5.66 3.16 -5.33
C LEU A 97 -6.73 4.18 -5.69
N CYS A 98 -7.44 4.75 -4.71
CA CYS A 98 -8.38 5.85 -4.94
C CYS A 98 -7.69 7.08 -5.55
N LEU A 99 -6.56 7.50 -4.97
CA LEU A 99 -5.77 8.63 -5.47
C LEU A 99 -5.27 8.38 -6.90
N SER A 100 -4.92 7.14 -7.24
CA SER A 100 -4.49 6.81 -8.60
C SER A 100 -5.61 6.98 -9.65
N GLN A 101 -6.88 6.82 -9.28
CA GLN A 101 -8.01 7.13 -10.18
C GLN A 101 -8.18 8.63 -10.39
N LEU A 102 -7.63 9.45 -9.50
CA LEU A 102 -7.61 10.91 -9.53
C LEU A 102 -6.26 11.46 -10.03
N GLU A 103 -5.42 10.59 -10.61
CA GLU A 103 -4.09 10.93 -11.15
C GLU A 103 -3.10 11.48 -10.10
N ILE A 104 -3.38 11.29 -8.81
CA ILE A 104 -2.49 11.66 -7.72
C ILE A 104 -1.59 10.47 -7.39
N ARG A 105 -0.27 10.71 -7.44
CA ARG A 105 0.73 9.69 -7.08
C ARG A 105 0.84 9.60 -5.56
N ALA A 106 0.80 8.37 -5.06
CA ALA A 106 0.97 8.09 -3.64
C ALA A 106 1.68 6.75 -3.42
N HIS A 107 2.24 6.55 -2.25
CA HIS A 107 2.84 5.28 -1.85
C HIS A 107 2.77 5.08 -0.35
N GLN A 108 2.81 3.81 0.06
CA GLN A 108 2.74 3.43 1.46
C GLN A 108 4.04 3.80 2.19
N ILE A 109 3.89 4.24 3.45
CA ILE A 109 4.93 4.29 4.46
C ILE A 109 4.57 3.30 5.56
N THR A 110 5.56 2.61 6.10
CA THR A 110 5.48 1.74 7.27
C THR A 110 6.18 2.43 8.43
N LEU A 111 5.45 2.65 9.53
CA LEU A 111 6.00 3.11 10.79
C LEU A 111 6.53 1.94 11.62
N TYR A 112 7.64 2.21 12.29
CA TYR A 112 8.33 1.25 13.14
C TYR A 112 8.24 1.68 14.59
N HIS A 113 7.95 0.72 15.46
CA HIS A 113 7.96 0.88 16.91
C HIS A 113 9.40 0.91 17.43
N ARG A 114 9.62 1.41 18.66
CA ARG A 114 10.93 1.40 19.33
C ARG A 114 11.61 0.03 19.40
N THR A 115 10.84 -1.05 19.35
CA THR A 115 11.36 -2.43 19.30
C THR A 115 11.94 -2.83 17.94
N GLY A 116 11.88 -1.93 16.94
CA GLY A 116 12.34 -2.18 15.58
C GLY A 116 11.35 -2.99 14.73
N LEU A 117 10.13 -3.23 15.22
CA LEU A 117 9.07 -3.93 14.48
C LEU A 117 8.14 -2.94 13.77
N ALA A 118 7.79 -3.24 12.53
CA ALA A 118 6.73 -2.53 11.81
C ALA A 118 5.40 -2.69 12.56
N ARG A 119 4.66 -1.59 12.72
CA ARG A 119 3.37 -1.58 13.43
C ARG A 119 2.24 -1.00 12.62
N HIS A 120 2.49 0.11 11.93
CA HIS A 120 1.43 0.91 11.33
C HIS A 120 1.76 1.36 9.91
N CYS A 121 0.76 1.62 9.09
CA CYS A 121 0.92 2.07 7.71
C CYS A 121 0.28 3.44 7.51
N LEU A 122 0.98 4.29 6.77
CA LEU A 122 0.54 5.61 6.32
C LEU A 122 0.68 5.70 4.80
N VAL A 123 0.27 6.83 4.24
CA VAL A 123 0.45 7.12 2.82
C VAL A 123 1.11 8.47 2.64
N GLU A 124 2.21 8.49 1.89
CA GLU A 124 2.76 9.72 1.34
C GLU A 124 2.13 10.03 0.00
N VAL A 125 1.57 11.22 -0.12
CA VAL A 125 0.93 11.74 -1.32
C VAL A 125 1.84 12.78 -1.96
N ARG A 126 2.07 12.66 -3.26
CA ARG A 126 2.92 13.58 -4.04
C ARG A 126 2.03 14.61 -4.75
N LEU A 127 2.16 15.86 -4.33
CA LEU A 127 1.37 16.99 -4.82
C LEU A 127 2.28 18.06 -5.46
N PRO A 128 1.75 18.93 -6.33
CA PRO A 128 2.53 19.98 -6.99
C PRO A 128 3.21 20.96 -6.02
N ASP A 129 2.56 21.27 -4.91
CA ASP A 129 3.02 22.21 -3.88
C ASP A 129 3.81 21.53 -2.75
N GLY A 130 4.12 20.24 -2.91
CA GLY A 130 4.94 19.47 -1.99
C GLY A 130 4.22 18.26 -1.38
N PRO A 131 4.98 17.23 -0.99
CA PRO A 131 4.42 16.01 -0.41
C PRO A 131 3.64 16.26 0.88
N LEU A 132 2.72 15.35 1.20
CA LEU A 132 2.11 15.23 2.52
C LEU A 132 2.02 13.78 2.94
N ILE A 133 1.99 13.52 4.24
CA ILE A 133 1.70 12.20 4.79
C ILE A 133 0.32 12.23 5.44
N ALA A 134 -0.52 11.27 5.07
CA ALA A 134 -1.85 11.09 5.62
C ALA A 134 -2.05 9.66 6.15
N ASP A 135 -2.86 9.57 7.20
CA ASP A 135 -3.32 8.36 7.84
C ASP A 135 -4.83 8.22 7.67
N PRO A 136 -5.30 7.54 6.61
CA PRO A 136 -6.72 7.34 6.39
C PRO A 136 -7.35 6.36 7.41
N PHE A 137 -6.55 5.64 8.20
CA PHE A 137 -7.05 4.69 9.19
C PHE A 137 -7.34 5.37 10.54
N TYR A 138 -6.49 6.31 10.97
CA TYR A 138 -6.71 7.08 12.21
C TYR A 138 -7.34 8.46 12.01
N GLY A 139 -7.52 8.92 10.77
CA GLY A 139 -8.13 10.22 10.54
C GLY A 139 -7.17 11.38 10.79
N LEU A 140 -5.87 11.19 10.53
CA LEU A 140 -4.80 12.17 10.80
C LEU A 140 -3.98 12.49 9.54
N TYR A 141 -3.35 13.66 9.51
CA TYR A 141 -2.26 13.95 8.59
C TYR A 141 -1.12 14.65 9.32
N TYR A 142 0.09 14.52 8.78
CA TYR A 142 1.30 14.90 9.47
C TYR A 142 1.76 16.29 9.01
N THR A 143 2.17 17.09 9.98
CA THR A 143 2.72 18.43 9.80
C THR A 143 4.00 18.59 10.62
N ASP A 144 4.76 19.66 10.37
CA ASP A 144 5.81 20.11 11.27
C ASP A 144 5.26 21.09 12.33
N GLU A 145 6.14 21.64 13.15
CA GLU A 145 5.77 22.56 14.23
C GLU A 145 5.13 23.87 13.74
N THR A 146 5.34 24.22 12.46
CA THR A 146 4.74 25.39 11.83
C THR A 146 3.41 25.09 11.13
N GLY A 147 2.95 23.84 11.21
CA GLY A 147 1.75 23.37 10.51
C GLY A 147 1.97 23.04 9.03
N ARG A 148 3.22 23.05 8.55
CA ARG A 148 3.52 22.70 7.16
C ARG A 148 3.54 21.19 6.98
N PRO A 149 3.11 20.65 5.84
CA PRO A 149 3.21 19.23 5.53
C PRO A 149 4.64 18.69 5.65
N ILE A 150 4.75 17.42 6.05
CA ILE A 150 6.01 16.70 6.16
C ILE A 150 5.99 15.45 5.25
N ASP A 151 7.18 15.02 4.83
CA ASP A 151 7.41 13.84 4.00
C ASP A 151 8.29 12.80 4.71
N LEU A 152 8.47 11.64 4.06
CA LEU A 152 9.24 10.53 4.60
C LEU A 152 10.69 10.91 4.82
N ASP A 153 11.28 11.71 3.92
CA ASP A 153 12.68 12.11 4.01
C ASP A 153 12.91 12.96 5.28
N ARG A 154 12.01 13.89 5.59
CA ARG A 154 12.06 14.69 6.84
C ARG A 154 11.79 13.83 8.09
N LEU A 155 10.88 12.87 8.04
CA LEU A 155 10.68 11.93 9.16
C LEU A 155 11.94 11.10 9.41
N GLN A 156 12.58 10.61 8.35
CA GLN A 156 13.83 9.84 8.42
C GLN A 156 15.00 10.69 8.94
N SER A 157 15.02 11.99 8.66
CA SER A 157 16.05 12.91 9.17
C SER A 157 15.81 13.36 10.63
N GLY A 158 14.77 12.85 11.30
CA GLY A 158 14.52 13.11 12.71
C GLY A 158 13.59 14.28 13.01
N ALA A 159 12.86 14.80 12.02
CA ALA A 159 11.83 15.79 12.30
C ALA A 159 10.67 15.14 13.09
N THR A 160 10.26 15.79 14.18
CA THR A 160 9.14 15.36 15.01
C THR A 160 7.83 15.83 14.39
N PRO A 161 6.95 14.92 13.92
CA PRO A 161 5.68 15.32 13.35
C PRO A 161 4.71 15.84 14.42
N ARG A 162 3.92 16.85 14.03
CA ARG A 162 2.65 17.22 14.65
C ARG A 162 1.52 16.59 13.84
N PHE A 163 0.37 16.42 14.48
CA PHE A 163 -0.79 15.80 13.85
C PHE A 163 -1.92 16.82 13.69
N ALA A 164 -2.59 16.75 12.56
CA ALA A 164 -3.78 17.52 12.28
C ALA A 164 -4.89 16.58 11.80
N SER A 165 -6.14 16.96 12.04
CA SER A 165 -7.31 16.14 11.74
C SER A 165 -7.59 16.11 10.24
N LEU A 166 -7.86 14.93 9.70
CA LEU A 166 -8.46 14.82 8.38
C LEU A 166 -9.89 15.39 8.38
N PRO A 167 -10.44 15.79 7.22
CA PRO A 167 -11.88 16.01 7.08
C PRO A 167 -12.67 14.83 7.65
N HIS A 168 -13.79 15.11 8.29
CA HIS A 168 -14.66 14.08 8.93
C HIS A 168 -14.03 13.35 10.13
N SER A 169 -12.86 13.79 10.61
CA SER A 169 -12.20 13.28 11.81
C SER A 169 -12.18 14.34 12.92
N ASP A 170 -12.44 13.91 14.15
CA ASP A 170 -12.24 14.68 15.38
C ASP A 170 -10.89 14.36 16.04
N ARG A 171 -10.09 13.47 15.43
CA ARG A 171 -8.81 13.01 15.98
C ARG A 171 -7.73 14.05 15.78
N THR A 172 -7.02 14.38 16.85
CA THR A 172 -5.90 15.33 16.84
C THR A 172 -4.56 14.67 17.21
N ALA A 173 -4.57 13.40 17.61
CA ALA A 173 -3.38 12.61 17.92
C ALA A 173 -3.73 11.11 17.93
N TYR A 174 -2.70 10.26 17.94
CA TYR A 174 -2.87 8.84 18.25
C TYR A 174 -3.28 8.66 19.73
N PRO A 175 -4.00 7.57 20.06
CA PRO A 175 -4.29 7.24 21.45
C PRO A 175 -3.00 7.06 22.27
N PRO A 176 -2.99 7.41 23.57
CA PRO A 176 -1.84 7.19 24.44
C PRO A 176 -1.72 5.70 24.78
N HIS A 177 -1.10 4.92 23.88
CA HIS A 177 -0.94 3.48 24.00
C HIS A 177 0.41 3.06 23.43
N GLU A 178 1.07 2.07 24.05
CA GLU A 178 2.44 1.62 23.71
C GLU A 178 2.58 1.24 22.22
N TYR A 179 1.53 0.68 21.63
CA TYR A 179 1.46 0.37 20.20
C TYR A 179 1.89 1.56 19.29
N TYR A 180 1.67 2.81 19.70
CA TYR A 180 1.99 4.02 18.93
C TYR A 180 3.32 4.68 19.33
N ASP A 181 4.19 4.00 20.11
CA ASP A 181 5.55 4.48 20.41
C ASP A 181 6.46 4.32 19.17
N PHE A 182 6.19 5.15 18.17
CA PHE A 182 6.84 5.13 16.87
C PHE A 182 8.17 5.87 16.89
N VAL A 183 9.18 5.25 16.30
CA VAL A 183 10.46 5.90 16.01
C VAL A 183 10.46 6.30 14.53
N PHE A 184 10.08 7.55 14.26
CA PHE A 184 9.85 8.03 12.90
C PHE A 184 11.08 7.94 11.99
N THR A 185 12.29 8.02 12.54
CA THR A 185 13.54 7.86 11.78
C THR A 185 13.71 6.45 11.19
N LEU A 186 13.02 5.46 11.75
CA LEU A 186 13.04 4.07 11.27
C LEU A 186 11.96 3.78 10.22
N SER A 187 11.13 4.76 9.84
CA SER A 187 10.04 4.58 8.87
C SER A 187 10.59 4.21 7.49
N LYS A 188 9.86 3.36 6.75
CA LYS A 188 10.30 2.82 5.45
C LYS A 188 9.12 2.68 4.50
N THR A 189 9.35 2.44 3.22
CA THR A 189 8.25 2.19 2.26
C THR A 189 7.68 0.77 2.29
N ALA A 190 8.28 -0.16 3.06
CA ALA A 190 7.84 -1.55 3.13
C ALA A 190 7.96 -2.14 4.55
N ASN A 191 7.10 -3.11 4.85
CA ASN A 191 7.21 -3.92 6.08
C ASN A 191 8.23 -5.06 5.88
N TRP A 192 9.48 -4.76 6.24
CA TRP A 192 10.59 -5.71 6.19
C TRP A 192 10.60 -6.70 7.35
N THR A 193 9.83 -6.45 8.42
CA THR A 193 9.81 -7.30 9.62
C THR A 193 8.69 -8.36 9.62
N MET A 194 7.81 -8.33 8.62
CA MET A 194 6.64 -9.21 8.52
C MET A 194 6.98 -10.70 8.55
N SER A 195 8.09 -11.11 7.94
CA SER A 195 8.50 -12.52 7.88
C SER A 195 10.01 -12.68 7.92
N TRP A 196 10.48 -13.88 8.25
CA TRP A 196 11.91 -14.19 8.23
C TRP A 196 12.54 -13.97 6.85
N CYS A 197 11.88 -14.43 5.78
CA CYS A 197 12.36 -14.25 4.41
C CYS A 197 12.52 -12.77 4.05
N ARG A 198 11.54 -11.92 4.41
CA ARG A 198 11.64 -10.46 4.18
C ARG A 198 12.77 -9.83 4.98
N ARG A 199 13.00 -10.27 6.22
CA ARG A 199 14.14 -9.79 7.04
C ARG A 199 15.49 -10.15 6.41
N GLN A 200 15.64 -11.36 5.87
CA GLN A 200 16.87 -11.75 5.18
C GLN A 200 17.05 -10.98 3.86
N ALA A 201 15.99 -10.87 3.05
CA ALA A 201 16.02 -10.07 1.83
C ALA A 201 16.39 -8.62 2.13
N TYR A 202 15.84 -8.03 3.19
CA TYR A 202 16.17 -6.68 3.62
C TYR A 202 17.65 -6.51 3.95
N ARG A 203 18.25 -7.44 4.72
CA ARG A 203 19.69 -7.40 5.05
C ARG A 203 20.59 -7.41 3.83
N PHE A 204 20.22 -8.16 2.80
CA PHE A 204 20.95 -8.17 1.54
C PHE A 204 20.71 -6.86 0.76
N LEU A 205 19.46 -6.47 0.57
CA LEU A 205 19.08 -5.31 -0.23
C LEU A 205 19.58 -4.00 0.37
N ILE A 206 19.59 -3.85 1.69
CA ILE A 206 20.10 -2.65 2.35
C ILE A 206 21.60 -2.46 2.07
N ALA A 207 22.37 -3.56 2.05
CA ALA A 207 23.80 -3.52 1.76
C ALA A 207 24.05 -3.14 0.28
N VAL A 208 23.35 -3.79 -0.65
CA VAL A 208 23.54 -3.57 -2.09
C VAL A 208 23.06 -2.18 -2.52
N THR A 209 21.96 -1.69 -1.94
CA THR A 209 21.39 -0.37 -2.27
C THR A 209 21.95 0.77 -1.42
N ARG A 210 22.88 0.49 -0.49
CA ARG A 210 23.41 1.45 0.49
C ARG A 210 22.29 2.21 1.24
N GLY A 211 21.25 1.47 1.64
CA GLY A 211 20.08 2.02 2.33
C GLY A 211 18.96 2.53 1.41
N GLY A 212 19.16 2.62 0.09
CA GLY A 212 18.15 3.10 -0.85
C GLY A 212 16.84 2.29 -0.84
N ILE A 213 16.91 1.02 -0.45
CA ILE A 213 15.73 0.14 -0.31
C ILE A 213 14.67 0.67 0.67
N ASP A 214 15.05 1.46 1.68
CA ASP A 214 14.13 2.03 2.67
C ASP A 214 13.15 3.05 2.06
N ARG A 215 13.49 3.58 0.89
CA ARG A 215 12.72 4.60 0.16
C ARG A 215 12.20 4.09 -1.18
N LEU A 216 12.34 2.79 -1.47
CA LEU A 216 11.87 2.21 -2.72
C LEU A 216 10.35 2.32 -2.80
N ARG A 217 9.85 3.15 -3.70
CA ARG A 217 8.42 3.34 -3.92
C ARG A 217 7.91 2.30 -4.89
N LEU A 218 6.97 1.48 -4.44
CA LEU A 218 6.34 0.50 -5.32
C LEU A 218 5.43 1.22 -6.34
N PRO A 219 5.51 0.86 -7.63
CA PRO A 219 4.52 1.28 -8.61
C PRO A 219 3.11 0.89 -8.16
N VAL A 220 2.15 1.81 -8.31
CA VAL A 220 0.74 1.62 -7.90
C VAL A 220 0.11 0.35 -8.50
N ILE A 221 0.55 -0.08 -9.68
CA ILE A 221 0.03 -1.31 -10.30
C ILE A 221 0.27 -2.56 -9.43
N PHE A 222 1.28 -2.55 -8.55
CA PHE A 222 1.55 -3.62 -7.60
C PHE A 222 0.73 -3.55 -6.31
N GLU A 223 -0.10 -2.52 -6.13
CA GLU A 223 -1.11 -2.51 -5.07
C GLU A 223 -2.29 -3.44 -5.40
N TRP A 224 -2.39 -3.92 -6.65
CA TRP A 224 -3.42 -4.86 -7.08
C TRP A 224 -2.99 -6.31 -6.83
N PRO A 225 -3.71 -7.11 -6.01
CA PRO A 225 -3.34 -8.50 -5.77
C PRO A 225 -3.37 -9.36 -7.04
N GLN A 226 -4.24 -9.04 -8.00
CA GLN A 226 -4.29 -9.69 -9.33
C GLN A 226 -2.96 -9.56 -10.06
N VAL A 227 -2.39 -8.34 -10.08
CA VAL A 227 -1.16 -8.02 -10.80
C VAL A 227 0.03 -8.67 -10.11
N LEU A 228 0.08 -8.62 -8.78
CA LEU A 228 1.13 -9.31 -8.02
C LEU A 228 1.12 -10.81 -8.29
N LEU A 229 -0.05 -11.45 -8.26
CA LEU A 229 -0.17 -12.88 -8.57
C LEU A 229 0.24 -13.18 -10.02
N GLY A 230 -0.24 -12.41 -10.98
CA GLY A 230 0.13 -12.57 -12.39
C GLY A 230 1.63 -12.43 -12.62
N THR A 231 2.26 -11.44 -11.96
CA THR A 231 3.71 -11.23 -11.99
C THR A 231 4.46 -12.43 -11.42
N ILE A 232 4.06 -12.92 -10.24
CA ILE A 232 4.67 -14.10 -9.61
C ILE A 232 4.57 -15.31 -10.52
N LEU A 233 3.38 -15.62 -11.04
CA LEU A 233 3.17 -16.77 -11.92
C LEU A 233 4.02 -16.66 -13.20
N THR A 234 4.10 -15.48 -13.81
CA THR A 234 4.90 -15.24 -15.01
C THR A 234 6.39 -15.46 -14.73
N ILE A 235 6.91 -14.93 -13.61
CA ILE A 235 8.31 -15.14 -13.22
C ILE A 235 8.59 -16.62 -12.96
N THR A 236 7.71 -17.30 -12.22
CA THR A 236 7.89 -18.72 -11.90
C THR A 236 7.91 -19.59 -13.15
N ILE A 237 6.99 -19.38 -14.08
CA ILE A 237 6.94 -20.16 -15.33
C ILE A 237 8.13 -19.84 -16.23
N GLY A 238 8.48 -18.56 -16.36
CA GLY A 238 9.68 -18.17 -17.11
C GLY A 238 10.94 -18.83 -16.55
N ALA A 239 11.10 -18.86 -15.22
CA ALA A 239 12.23 -19.53 -14.57
C ALA A 239 12.23 -21.04 -14.83
N MET A 240 11.06 -21.70 -14.79
CA MET A 240 10.94 -23.12 -15.12
C MET A 240 11.31 -23.41 -16.58
N GLN A 241 10.88 -22.56 -17.53
CA GLN A 241 11.23 -22.70 -18.94
C GLN A 241 12.73 -22.56 -19.18
N VAL A 242 13.38 -21.57 -18.55
CA VAL A 242 14.84 -21.40 -18.60
C VAL A 242 15.55 -22.63 -18.04
N LEU A 243 15.11 -23.16 -16.89
CA LEU A 243 15.71 -24.35 -16.30
C LEU A 243 15.60 -25.57 -17.21
N VAL A 244 14.42 -25.81 -17.80
CA VAL A 244 14.21 -26.91 -18.75
C VAL A 244 15.10 -26.75 -19.99
N TRP A 245 15.31 -25.52 -20.45
CA TRP A 245 16.21 -25.25 -21.57
C TRP A 245 17.68 -25.53 -21.23
N VAL A 246 18.15 -25.12 -20.04
CA VAL A 246 19.53 -25.35 -19.58
C VAL A 246 19.83 -26.83 -19.33
N LEU A 247 18.83 -27.62 -18.91
CA LEU A 247 18.99 -29.05 -18.60
C LEU A 247 18.84 -29.97 -19.83
N ARG A 248 18.54 -29.43 -21.02
CA ARG A 248 18.49 -30.17 -22.29
C ARG A 248 19.79 -30.02 -23.05
#